data_AF-A0A6L7XTM4-F1
#
_entry.id   AF-A0A6L7XTM4-F1
#
_cell.length_a   1.000
_cell.length_b   1.000
_cell.length_c   1.000
_cell.angle_alpha   90.00
_cell.angle_beta   90.00
_cell.angle_gamma   90.00
#
_symmetry.space_group_name_H-M   'P 1'
#
loop_
_entity.id
_entity.type
_entity.pdbx_description
1 polymer ?
#
loop_
_entity_poly.entity_id
_entity_poly.type
_entity_poly.pdbx_seq_one_letter_code
_entity_poly.pdbx_strand_id
1 'polypeptide(L)'
;MFERGDVEAGFAEADVIVESEHRVPTAHQGYIEPHACTATANEDGKSTVWCCTQGHFEVRSLTAQVLGEPVGNIKVIPSEIGGGFGGKTIVYLEPLAGQMAQ
;
A
#
# COMPACT_ATOMS: atom_id res chain seq x y z
N MET A 1 -16.30 -4.26 -17.18
CA MET A 1 -17.04 -5.54 -17.14
C MET A 1 -16.52 -6.34 -18.32
N PHE A 2 -15.78 -7.41 -18.05
CA PHE A 2 -15.17 -8.20 -19.12
C PHE A 2 -16.20 -9.23 -19.60
N GLU A 3 -16.91 -8.95 -20.69
CA GLU A 3 -17.73 -9.94 -21.38
C GLU A 3 -16.99 -10.47 -22.61
N ARG A 4 -16.90 -11.79 -22.74
CA ARG A 4 -16.33 -12.45 -23.92
C ARG A 4 -16.96 -13.83 -24.09
N GLY A 5 -17.69 -14.00 -25.20
CA GLY A 5 -18.33 -15.27 -25.56
C GLY A 5 -19.64 -15.52 -24.82
N ASP A 6 -20.11 -16.76 -24.90
CA ASP A 6 -21.34 -17.28 -24.29
C ASP A 6 -20.95 -18.45 -23.37
N VAL A 7 -21.11 -18.26 -22.05
CA VAL A 7 -20.68 -19.24 -21.04
C VAL A 7 -21.61 -20.45 -21.08
N GLU A 8 -22.90 -20.23 -21.24
CA GLU A 8 -23.92 -21.26 -21.28
C GLU A 8 -23.73 -22.20 -22.48
N ALA A 9 -23.45 -21.64 -23.66
CA ALA A 9 -23.09 -22.43 -24.84
C ALA A 9 -21.81 -23.24 -24.60
N GLY A 10 -20.78 -22.62 -24.01
CA GLY A 10 -19.52 -23.30 -23.71
C GLY A 10 -19.67 -24.47 -22.73
N PHE A 11 -20.50 -24.33 -21.69
CA PHE A 11 -20.81 -25.42 -20.77
C PHE A 11 -21.63 -26.54 -21.44
N ALA A 12 -22.55 -26.19 -22.35
CA ALA A 12 -23.36 -27.19 -23.06
C ALA A 12 -22.55 -28.02 -24.06
N GLU A 13 -21.51 -27.44 -24.66
CA GLU A 13 -20.65 -28.08 -25.66
C GLU A 13 -19.46 -28.84 -25.05
N ALA A 14 -19.17 -28.69 -23.76
CA ALA A 14 -17.99 -29.27 -23.13
C ALA A 14 -18.10 -30.80 -22.93
N ASP A 15 -17.08 -31.54 -23.37
CA ASP A 15 -16.98 -32.99 -23.15
C ASP A 15 -16.80 -33.36 -21.66
N VAL A 16 -16.18 -32.48 -20.88
CA VAL A 16 -15.91 -32.65 -19.45
C VAL A 16 -16.05 -31.32 -18.73
N ILE A 17 -16.74 -31.33 -17.59
CA ILE A 17 -16.87 -30.20 -16.67
C ILE A 17 -16.29 -30.62 -15.32
N VAL A 18 -15.43 -29.77 -14.74
CA VAL A 18 -14.87 -29.97 -13.40
C VAL A 18 -15.21 -28.75 -12.55
N GLU A 19 -15.91 -28.99 -11.45
CA GLU A 19 -16.31 -27.94 -10.50
C GLU A 19 -15.72 -28.22 -9.12
N SER A 20 -15.21 -27.17 -8.47
CA SER A 20 -14.63 -27.25 -7.14
C SER A 20 -14.78 -25.93 -6.38
N GLU A 21 -14.98 -26.04 -5.07
CA GLU A 21 -14.94 -24.89 -4.16
C GLU A 21 -13.56 -24.81 -3.50
N HIS A 22 -12.98 -23.60 -3.46
CA HIS A 22 -11.69 -23.35 -2.83
C HIS A 22 -11.80 -22.20 -1.84
N ARG A 23 -11.11 -22.35 -0.70
CA ARG A 23 -10.94 -21.30 0.31
C ARG A 23 -9.47 -21.17 0.65
N VAL A 24 -8.95 -19.94 0.54
CA VAL A 24 -7.56 -19.62 0.91
C VAL A 24 -7.61 -18.75 2.18
N PRO A 25 -6.84 -19.09 3.23
CA PRO A 25 -6.80 -18.30 4.46
C PRO A 25 -6.09 -16.96 4.24
N THR A 26 -6.31 -16.01 5.16
CA THR A 26 -5.49 -14.79 5.22
C THR A 26 -4.04 -15.15 5.56
N ALA A 27 -3.09 -14.47 4.92
CA ALA A 27 -1.67 -14.65 5.16
C ALA A 27 -1.02 -13.29 5.40
N HIS A 28 -0.09 -13.24 6.35
CA HIS A 28 0.81 -12.11 6.53
C HIS A 28 2.02 -12.26 5.60
N GLN A 29 2.55 -11.14 5.13
CA GLN A 29 3.61 -11.05 4.13
C GLN A 29 4.96 -11.62 4.59
N GLY A 30 5.16 -11.78 5.90
CA GLY A 30 6.32 -12.46 6.47
C GLY A 30 7.66 -11.72 6.31
N TYR A 31 7.65 -10.41 6.09
CA TYR A 31 8.87 -9.60 6.14
C TYR A 31 9.50 -9.61 7.54
N ILE A 32 10.84 -9.66 7.59
CA ILE A 32 11.58 -9.74 8.85
C ILE A 32 11.68 -8.36 9.51
N GLU A 33 11.85 -7.31 8.71
CA GLU A 33 11.85 -5.93 9.20
C GLU A 33 10.40 -5.44 9.39
N PRO A 34 9.99 -5.02 10.60
CA PRO A 34 8.68 -4.39 10.82
C PRO A 34 8.51 -3.08 10.06
N HIS A 35 7.29 -2.52 10.11
CA HIS A 35 7.08 -1.15 9.65
C HIS A 35 7.84 -0.17 10.54
N ALA A 36 8.58 0.74 9.91
CA ALA A 36 9.36 1.77 10.57
C ALA A 36 9.27 3.07 9.78
N CYS A 37 9.18 4.19 10.50
CA CYS A 37 9.09 5.52 9.93
C CYS A 37 9.70 6.54 10.91
N THR A 38 10.39 7.53 10.36
CA THR A 38 10.87 8.72 11.06
C THR A 38 10.43 9.95 10.29
N ALA A 39 9.97 10.99 10.99
CA ALA A 39 9.61 12.26 10.37
C ALA A 39 10.28 13.44 11.08
N THR A 40 10.48 14.52 10.33
CA THR A 40 10.93 15.82 10.83
C THR A 40 10.03 16.90 10.27
N ALA A 41 9.68 17.92 11.06
CA ALA A 41 9.08 19.15 10.59
C ALA A 41 10.07 20.32 10.77
N ASN A 42 10.17 21.18 9.76
CA ASN A 42 11.00 22.37 9.79
C ASN A 42 10.17 23.61 10.10
N GLU A 43 10.82 24.68 10.59
CA GLU A 43 10.16 25.97 10.86
C GLU A 43 9.53 26.62 9.62
N ASP A 44 9.95 26.22 8.41
CA ASP A 44 9.38 26.70 7.14
C ASP A 44 8.09 25.97 6.72
N GLY A 45 7.55 25.10 7.59
CA GLY A 45 6.32 24.34 7.35
C GLY A 45 6.50 23.17 6.39
N LYS A 46 7.74 22.77 6.09
CA LYS A 46 8.03 21.55 5.30
C LYS A 46 8.43 20.40 6.18
N SER A 47 8.01 19.20 5.77
CA SER A 47 8.27 17.97 6.49
C SER A 47 8.99 16.96 5.60
N THR A 48 9.87 16.17 6.21
CA THR A 48 10.50 15.01 5.55
C THR A 48 10.15 13.75 6.32
N VAL A 49 9.77 12.72 5.59
CA VAL A 49 9.41 11.40 6.11
C VAL A 49 10.32 10.36 5.49
N TRP A 50 11.02 9.60 6.33
CA TRP A 50 11.78 8.41 5.95
C TRP A 50 11.00 7.18 6.38
N CYS A 51 10.67 6.29 5.46
CA CYS A 51 9.94 5.07 5.80
C CYS A 51 10.32 3.89 4.91
N CYS A 52 10.12 2.67 5.43
CA CYS A 52 10.26 1.45 4.64
C CYS A 52 8.98 1.21 3.83
N THR A 53 8.95 1.72 2.59
CA THR A 53 7.76 1.72 1.73
C THR A 53 8.06 1.23 0.30
N GLN A 54 7.07 0.60 -0.32
CA GLN A 54 7.03 0.28 -1.75
C GLN A 54 6.25 1.32 -2.56
N GLY A 55 5.65 2.33 -1.92
CA GLY A 55 4.72 3.29 -2.53
C GLY A 55 4.88 4.73 -2.04
N HIS A 56 6.09 5.30 -2.13
CA HIS A 56 6.43 6.61 -1.56
C HIS A 56 5.58 7.79 -2.07
N PHE A 57 5.07 7.75 -3.31
CA PHE A 57 4.15 8.78 -3.79
C PHE A 57 2.77 8.73 -3.12
N GLU A 58 2.27 7.53 -2.86
CA GLU A 58 1.00 7.32 -2.18
C GLU A 58 1.12 7.68 -0.70
N VAL A 59 2.23 7.28 -0.06
CA VAL A 59 2.61 7.75 1.28
C VAL A 59 2.54 9.27 1.35
N ARG A 60 3.22 9.97 0.43
CA ARG A 60 3.23 11.44 0.43
C ARG A 60 1.82 12.02 0.31
N SER A 61 1.02 11.52 -0.63
CA SER A 61 -0.32 12.03 -0.90
C SER A 61 -1.28 11.79 0.26
N LEU A 62 -1.29 10.58 0.84
CA LEU A 62 -2.16 10.21 1.95
C LEU A 62 -1.72 10.87 3.26
N THR A 63 -0.41 10.95 3.53
CA THR A 63 0.11 11.71 4.69
C THR A 63 -0.33 13.16 4.61
N ALA A 64 -0.17 13.83 3.46
CA ALA A 64 -0.61 15.21 3.28
C ALA A 64 -2.13 15.35 3.47
N GLN A 65 -2.92 14.43 2.91
CA GLN A 65 -4.37 14.41 3.06
C GLN A 65 -4.80 14.27 4.53
N VAL A 66 -4.20 13.34 5.28
CA VAL A 66 -4.52 13.08 6.68
C VAL A 66 -4.13 14.26 7.58
N LEU A 67 -2.98 14.89 7.31
CA LEU A 67 -2.49 16.05 8.07
C LEU A 67 -3.16 17.38 7.66
N GLY A 68 -3.91 17.40 6.55
CA GLY A 68 -4.51 18.63 6.03
C GLY A 68 -3.49 19.61 5.43
N GLU A 69 -2.34 19.11 4.97
CA GLU A 69 -1.25 19.91 4.42
C GLU A 69 -1.20 19.87 2.88
N PRO A 70 -0.64 20.90 2.22
CA PRO A 70 -0.29 20.80 0.80
C PRO A 70 0.70 19.65 0.55
N VAL A 71 0.43 18.81 -0.44
CA VAL A 71 1.32 17.69 -0.83
C VAL A 71 2.76 18.14 -1.08
N GLY A 72 2.95 19.36 -1.58
CA GLY A 72 4.27 19.97 -1.82
C GLY A 72 5.08 20.28 -0.57
N ASN A 73 4.46 20.30 0.61
CA ASN A 73 5.13 20.52 1.89
C ASN A 73 5.74 19.22 2.45
N ILE A 74 5.37 18.06 1.92
CA ILE A 74 5.84 16.76 2.41
C ILE A 74 6.79 16.12 1.40
N LYS A 75 8.00 15.82 1.85
CA LYS A 75 8.98 15.00 1.13
C LYS A 75 9.01 13.60 1.74
N VAL A 76 8.78 12.58 0.93
CA VAL A 76 8.95 11.17 1.36
C VAL A 76 10.23 10.61 0.74
N ILE A 77 11.07 10.00 1.57
CA ILE A 77 12.30 9.33 1.19
C ILE A 77 12.14 7.85 1.56
N PRO A 78 12.03 6.94 0.58
CA PRO A 78 12.00 5.51 0.88
C PRO A 78 13.38 5.07 1.39
N SER A 79 13.41 4.47 2.58
CA SER A 79 14.61 3.84 3.14
C SER A 79 14.83 2.44 2.56
N GLU A 80 16.04 1.89 2.74
CA GLU A 80 16.30 0.47 2.46
C GLU A 80 15.27 -0.41 3.19
N ILE A 81 14.75 -1.42 2.49
CA ILE A 81 13.56 -2.18 2.92
C ILE A 81 13.92 -3.64 3.23
N GLY A 82 13.68 -4.08 4.46
CA GLY A 82 13.92 -5.45 4.92
C GLY A 82 12.78 -6.43 4.58
N GLY A 83 12.30 -6.37 3.33
CA GLY A 83 11.19 -7.15 2.81
C GLY A 83 9.84 -6.42 2.84
N GLY A 84 8.99 -6.67 1.84
CA GLY A 84 7.70 -5.99 1.69
C GLY A 84 6.56 -6.90 1.22
N PHE A 85 6.75 -7.64 0.11
CA PHE A 85 5.77 -8.60 -0.44
C PHE A 85 4.33 -8.05 -0.56
N GLY A 86 4.20 -6.75 -0.85
CA GLY A 86 2.91 -6.05 -0.96
C GLY A 86 2.34 -5.54 0.37
N GLY A 87 3.00 -5.79 1.51
CA GLY A 87 2.57 -5.29 2.82
C GLY A 87 3.04 -3.88 3.14
N LYS A 88 4.12 -3.41 2.49
CA LYS A 88 4.68 -2.06 2.66
C LYS A 88 4.21 -1.06 1.61
N THR A 89 3.06 -1.31 0.99
CA THR A 89 2.34 -0.32 0.16
C THR A 89 1.26 0.41 0.93
N ILE A 90 0.83 -0.13 2.07
CA ILE A 90 -0.20 0.50 2.91
C ILE A 90 0.46 1.56 3.78
N VAL A 91 -0.18 2.73 3.86
CA VAL A 91 0.27 3.88 4.66
C VAL A 91 -0.27 3.73 6.08
N TYR A 92 0.61 3.76 7.08
CA TYR A 92 0.25 3.55 8.49
C TYR A 92 0.90 4.58 9.41
N LEU A 93 2.24 4.54 9.46
CA LEU A 93 3.02 5.25 10.48
C LEU A 93 3.36 6.66 10.04
N GLU A 94 3.37 6.92 8.74
CA GLU A 94 3.86 8.15 8.15
C GLU A 94 3.03 9.39 8.52
N PRO A 95 1.69 9.35 8.48
CA PRO A 95 0.87 10.45 9.00
C PRO A 95 1.04 10.66 10.50
N LEU A 96 1.13 9.59 11.28
CA LEU A 96 1.31 9.68 12.74
C LEU A 96 2.66 10.30 13.09
N ALA A 97 3.74 9.82 12.47
CA ALA A 97 5.08 10.35 12.67
C ALA A 97 5.16 11.82 12.26
N GLY A 98 4.53 12.19 11.13
CA GLY A 98 4.42 13.58 10.70
C GLY A 98 3.72 14.46 11.74
N GLN A 99 2.57 14.02 12.26
CA GLN A 99 1.82 14.76 13.28
C GLN A 99 2.61 14.94 14.59
N MET A 100 3.41 13.95 14.97
CA MET A 100 4.25 14.02 16.18
C MET A 100 5.49 14.90 16.01
N ALA A 101 5.91 15.17 14.77
CA ALA A 101 7.08 15.99 14.47
C ALA A 101 6.76 17.49 14.36
N GLN A 102 5.48 17.85 14.17
CA GLN A 102 4.96 19.23 14.20
C GLN A 102 4.91 19.77 15.64
#